data_AF-A0A4R2KSK1-F1
#
_entry.id   AF-A0A4R2KSK1-F1
#
_cell.length_a   1.000
_cell.length_b   1.000
_cell.length_c   1.000
_cell.angle_alpha   90.00
_cell.angle_beta   90.00
_cell.angle_gamma   90.00
#
_symmetry.space_group_name_H-M   'P 1'
#
loop_
_entity.id
_entity.type
_entity.pdbx_description
1 polymer ?
#
loop_
_entity_poly.entity_id
_entity_poly.type
_entity_poly.pdbx_seq_one_letter_code
_entity_poly.pdbx_strand_id
1 'polypeptide(L)' 'HAVDMLTLGQYLQPSAHHLRVERYVTPAEFEQLRVEGLAMGFTHVASAPMVRSSYHADLQARGEFVS' A
#
# COMPACT_ATOMS: atom_id res chain seq x y z
N HIS A 1 11.91 -0.71 15.84
CA HIS A 1 12.40 -0.30 14.51
C HIS A 1 11.89 1.11 14.21
N ALA A 2 12.66 1.94 13.52
CA ALA A 2 12.30 3.32 13.15
C ALA A 2 11.90 3.35 11.67
N VAL A 3 10.61 3.18 11.38
CA VAL A 3 10.06 3.21 10.02
C VAL A 3 8.93 4.23 10.01
N ASP A 4 9.05 5.24 9.14
CA ASP A 4 8.12 6.37 9.13
C ASP A 4 6.97 6.20 8.12
N MET A 5 7.20 5.45 7.03
CA MET A 5 6.26 5.30 5.92
C MET A 5 5.98 3.84 5.58
N LEU A 6 4.70 3.52 5.34
CA LEU A 6 4.22 2.20 4.94
C LEU A 6 3.51 2.28 3.58
N THR A 7 3.77 1.31 2.71
CA THR A 7 3.04 1.15 1.44
C THR A 7 2.41 -0.24 1.35
N LEU A 8 1.12 -0.31 1.00
CA LEU A 8 0.33 -1.52 0.86
C LEU A 8 -0.31 -1.54 -0.53
N GLY A 9 0.08 -2.52 -1.35
CA GLY A 9 -0.41 -2.68 -2.71
C GLY A 9 -0.86 -4.10 -3.01
N GLN A 10 -1.73 -4.27 -4.01
CA GLN A 10 -2.18 -5.59 -4.44
C GLN A 10 -1.01 -6.34 -5.11
N TYR A 11 -0.77 -7.56 -4.63
CA TYR A 11 0.08 -8.49 -5.36
C TYR A 11 -0.57 -8.84 -6.70
N LEU A 12 0.15 -8.56 -7.78
CA LEU A 12 -0.22 -8.97 -9.12
C LEU A 12 0.81 -9.97 -9.61
N GLN A 13 0.35 -11.17 -9.94
CA GLN A 13 1.20 -12.23 -10.44
C GLN A 13 1.85 -11.79 -11.76
N PRO A 14 3.19 -11.71 -11.86
CA PRO A 14 3.85 -11.25 -13.08
C PRO A 14 3.74 -12.24 -14.24
N SER A 15 3.73 -13.54 -13.93
CA SER A 15 3.57 -14.63 -14.90
C SER A 15 3.10 -15.91 -14.21
N ALA A 16 2.63 -16.89 -14.98
CA ALA A 16 2.09 -18.17 -14.48
C ALA A 16 3.07 -18.99 -13.60
N HIS A 17 4.38 -18.70 -13.65
CA HIS A 17 5.41 -19.36 -12.85
C HIS A 17 5.58 -18.76 -11.44
N HIS A 18 4.98 -17.60 -11.16
CA HIS A 18 5.01 -16.97 -9.85
C HIS A 18 3.87 -17.48 -8.96
N LEU A 19 3.90 -17.12 -7.67
CA LEU A 19 2.81 -17.41 -6.75
C LEU A 19 1.48 -16.92 -7.33
N ARG A 20 0.43 -17.74 -7.18
CA ARG A 20 -0.91 -17.36 -7.61
C ARG A 20 -1.45 -16.29 -6.66
N VAL A 21 -2.27 -15.39 -7.20
CA VAL A 21 -3.04 -14.47 -6.39
C VAL A 21 -4.07 -15.29 -5.60
N GLU A 22 -3.97 -15.28 -4.28
CA GLU A 22 -4.91 -15.97 -3.40
C GLU A 22 -6.22 -15.18 -3.25
N ARG A 23 -6.11 -13.85 -3.14
CA ARG A 23 -7.25 -12.95 -3.04
C ARG A 23 -6.97 -11.59 -3.68
N TYR A 24 -8.03 -10.96 -4.18
CA TYR A 24 -8.05 -9.55 -4.53
C TYR A 24 -8.65 -8.77 -3.37
N VAL A 25 -7.84 -7.90 -2.77
CA VAL A 25 -8.24 -7.09 -1.62
C VAL A 25 -9.14 -5.96 -2.10
N THR A 26 -10.27 -5.76 -1.44
CA THR A 26 -11.22 -4.71 -1.81
C THR A 26 -10.69 -3.32 -1.43
N PRO A 27 -11.14 -2.25 -2.11
CA PRO A 27 -10.78 -0.88 -1.72
C PRO A 27 -11.12 -0.56 -0.24
N ALA A 28 -12.21 -1.12 0.29
CA ALA A 28 -12.60 -0.93 1.68
C ALA A 28 -11.63 -1.58 2.67
N GLU A 29 -11.12 -2.77 2.37
CA GLU A 29 -10.08 -3.42 3.20
C GLU A 29 -8.76 -2.65 3.15
N PHE A 30 -8.37 -2.10 1.99
CA PHE A 30 -7.19 -1.23 1.91
C PHE A 30 -7.34 0.02 2.79
N GLU A 31 -8.54 0.60 2.86
CA GLU A 31 -8.82 1.74 3.73
C GLU A 31 -8.75 1.36 5.22
N GLN A 32 -9.28 0.19 5.60
CA GLN A 32 -9.15 -0.33 6.97
C GLN A 32 -7.68 -0.49 7.36
N LEU A 33 -6.88 -1.10 6.49
CA LEU A 33 -5.44 -1.26 6.71
C LEU A 33 -4.70 0.09 6.80
N ARG A 34 -5.14 1.11 6.05
CA ARG A 34 -4.59 2.46 6.13
C ARG A 34 -4.81 3.05 7.52
N VAL A 35 -6.03 2.95 8.04
CA VAL A 35 -6.41 3.44 9.37
C VAL A 35 -5.64 2.70 10.46
N GLU A 36 -5.52 1.37 10.35
CA GLU A 36 -4.75 0.56 11.28
C GLU A 36 -3.27 0.93 11.27
N GLY A 37 -2.65 1.10 10.10
CA GLY A 37 -1.25 1.53 9.99
C GLY A 37 -1.00 2.88 10.66
N LEU A 38 -1.90 3.85 10.47
CA LEU A 38 -1.81 5.14 11.15
C LEU A 38 -1.94 4.99 12.68
N ALA A 39 -2.85 4.13 13.15
CA ALA A 39 -3.01 3.83 14.58
C ALA A 39 -1.79 3.13 15.20
N MET A 40 -1.02 2.39 14.40
CA MET A 40 0.24 1.76 14.81
C MET A 40 1.42 2.75 14.90
N GLY A 41 1.25 4.00 14.45
CA GLY A 41 2.25 5.06 14.57
C GLY A 41 3.09 5.32 13.32
N PHE A 42 2.75 4.73 12.17
CA PHE A 42 3.34 5.16 10.90
C PHE A 42 2.88 6.59 10.59
N THR A 43 3.81 7.46 10.22
CA THR A 43 3.48 8.86 9.90
C THR A 43 2.78 9.00 8.56
N HIS A 44 3.06 8.10 7.62
CA HIS A 44 2.48 8.08 6.28
C HIS A 44 2.13 6.64 5.89
N VAL A 45 0.90 6.43 5.42
CA VAL A 45 0.44 5.12 4.95
C VAL A 45 -0.23 5.25 3.58
N ALA A 46 0.41 4.69 2.56
CA ALA A 46 -0.14 4.53 1.22
C ALA A 46 -0.79 3.15 1.10
N SER A 47 -2.09 3.08 0.84
CA SER A 47 -2.82 1.81 0.83
C SER A 47 -3.89 1.80 -0.25
N ALA A 48 -3.61 1.16 -1.39
CA ALA A 48 -4.56 0.97 -2.48
C ALA A 48 -4.05 -0.12 -3.45
N PRO A 49 -4.90 -0.73 -4.29
CA PRO A 49 -4.48 -1.84 -5.16
C PRO A 49 -3.25 -1.54 -6.02
N MET A 50 -3.14 -0.32 -6.55
CA MET A 50 -2.08 0.08 -7.47
C MET A 50 -0.87 0.74 -6.80
N VAL A 51 -0.86 0.89 -5.47
CA VAL A 51 0.30 1.43 -4.74
C VAL A 51 1.54 0.58 -4.97
N ARG A 52 2.68 1.23 -5.18
CA ARG A 52 4.01 0.63 -5.26
C ARG A 52 4.97 1.47 -4.44
N SER A 53 6.03 0.85 -3.92
CA SER A 53 7.01 1.50 -3.05
C SER A 53 7.77 2.66 -3.71
N SER A 54 7.94 2.63 -5.04
CA SER A 54 8.63 3.68 -5.80
C SER A 54 7.69 4.60 -6.60
N TYR A 55 6.41 4.26 -6.73
CA TYR A 55 5.48 5.03 -7.55
C TYR A 55 5.02 6.26 -6.78
N HIS A 56 5.41 7.45 -7.24
CA HIS A 56 5.15 8.73 -6.59
C HIS A 56 5.70 8.85 -5.16
N ALA A 57 6.85 8.25 -4.85
CA ALA A 57 7.49 8.38 -3.54
C ALA A 57 7.61 9.85 -3.10
N ASP A 58 7.86 10.74 -4.07
CA ASP A 58 7.96 12.18 -3.85
C ASP A 58 6.61 12.83 -3.48
N LEU A 59 5.47 12.33 -4.00
CA LEU A 59 4.13 12.81 -3.63
C LEU A 59 3.65 12.15 -2.33
N GLN A 60 3.99 10.88 -2.10
CA GLN A 60 3.71 10.17 -0.85
C GLN A 60 4.44 10.82 0.34
N ALA A 61 5.72 11.21 0.16
CA ALA A 61 6.47 11.99 1.14
C ALA A 61 5.89 13.39 1.40
N ARG A 62 5.09 13.91 0.45
CA ARG A 62 4.36 15.18 0.55
C ARG A 62 2.90 15.01 1.00
N GLY A 63 2.43 13.78 1.19
CA GLY A 63 1.06 13.46 1.61
C GLY A 63 -0.02 13.56 0.52
N GLU A 64 0.37 13.69 -0.76
CA GLU A 64 -0.55 13.80 -1.89
C GLU A 64 -0.78 12.43 -2.56
N PHE A 65 -2.02 11.95 -2.56
CA PHE A 65 -2.42 10.70 -3.22
C PHE A 65 -3.10 10.96 -4.55
N VAL A 66 -2.55 10.40 -5.62
CA VAL A 66 -3.19 10.33 -6.94
C VAL A 66 -3.94 9.00 -7.03
N SER A 67 -5.26 9.06 -7.24
CA SER A 67 -6.14 7.88 -7.34
C SER A 67 -5.92 7.08 -8.62
#